data_AF-A0A816D447-F1
#
_entry.id   AF-A0A816D447-F1
#
_cell.length_a   1.000
_cell.length_b   1.000
_cell.length_c   1.000
_cell.angle_alpha   90.00
_cell.angle_beta   90.00
_cell.angle_gamma   90.00
#
_symmetry.space_group_name_H-M   'P 1'
#
loop_
_entity.id
_entity.type
_entity.pdbx_description
1 polymer ?
#
loop_
_entity_poly.entity_id
_entity_poly.type
_entity_poly.pdbx_seq_one_letter_code
_entity_poly.pdbx_strand_id
1 'polypeptide(L)'
;MSVVSQVTEPDAVNDYGSDVLNQPFPIRVMALKVEGSTHPTSQSTQVQHQIELQIGEREKIGQGTFGKVFRAKLLNTEEIIAIKEVEMEEKFKSRELDMLKMLNHPNIVKLKYFFHSTSVHDNKDMLYLVMEYMPMSAHRLIQDYRRNHKILPLFYIKLFVYQMLRGLAFLAANGVVSCTPYKT
;
A
#
# COMPACT_ATOMS: atom_id res chain seq x y z
N MET A 1 -10.84 27.89 33.02
CA MET A 1 -11.98 27.65 32.09
C MET A 1 -11.38 27.69 30.69
N SER A 2 -11.04 26.52 30.11
CA SER A 2 -11.89 25.73 29.19
C SER A 2 -11.88 26.33 27.76
N VAL A 3 -11.58 25.64 26.66
CA VAL A 3 -11.33 24.22 26.32
C VAL A 3 -10.45 24.22 25.06
N VAL A 4 -9.38 23.41 25.00
CA VAL A 4 -8.70 23.08 23.74
C VAL A 4 -9.51 21.96 23.08
N SER A 5 -10.19 22.28 21.98
CA SER A 5 -10.97 21.31 21.21
C SER A 5 -10.01 20.34 20.51
N GLN A 6 -9.99 19.11 21.02
CA GLN A 6 -9.39 17.97 20.36
C GLN A 6 -10.10 17.75 19.02
N VAL A 7 -9.31 17.64 17.95
CA VAL A 7 -9.77 17.09 16.68
C VAL A 7 -9.98 15.60 16.92
N THR A 8 -11.22 15.19 17.16
CA THR A 8 -11.62 13.79 17.19
C THR A 8 -11.52 13.22 15.79
N GLU A 9 -10.62 12.25 15.61
CA GLU A 9 -10.66 11.33 14.46
C GLU A 9 -12.03 10.64 14.46
N PRO A 10 -12.72 10.53 13.30
CA PRO A 10 -13.99 9.85 13.27
C PRO A 10 -13.74 8.35 13.50
N ASP A 11 -14.21 7.86 14.64
CA ASP A 11 -14.33 6.46 15.00
C ASP A 11 -15.16 5.70 13.95
N ALA A 12 -14.50 5.20 12.91
CA ALA A 12 -15.05 4.18 12.03
C ALA A 12 -14.83 2.80 12.69
N VAL A 13 -15.40 2.60 13.87
CA VAL A 13 -15.53 1.28 14.48
C VAL A 13 -16.69 0.58 13.78
N ASN A 14 -16.41 0.05 12.59
CA ASN A 14 -17.24 -1.02 12.07
C ASN A 14 -16.84 -2.29 12.83
N ASP A 15 -17.74 -2.73 13.71
CA ASP A 15 -17.72 -3.99 14.44
C ASP A 15 -17.75 -5.19 13.46
N TYR A 16 -16.62 -5.49 12.84
CA TYR A 16 -16.42 -6.74 12.10
C TYR A 16 -15.62 -7.69 12.99
N GLY A 17 -16.36 -8.42 13.83
CA GLY A 17 -15.94 -9.32 14.90
C GLY A 17 -14.99 -10.49 14.54
N SER A 18 -14.36 -10.49 13.38
CA SER A 18 -13.46 -11.54 12.90
C SER A 18 -12.43 -10.91 11.96
N ASP A 19 -11.15 -11.27 12.09
CA ASP A 19 -10.06 -10.92 11.16
C ASP A 19 -10.62 -10.87 9.72
N VAL A 20 -10.78 -9.65 9.18
CA VAL A 20 -11.71 -9.36 8.06
C VAL A 20 -11.42 -10.24 6.84
N LEU A 21 -10.17 -10.66 6.69
CA LEU A 21 -9.76 -11.51 5.58
C LEU A 21 -9.90 -13.03 5.84
N ASN A 22 -10.48 -13.45 6.96
CA ASN A 22 -10.87 -14.83 7.26
C ASN A 22 -12.37 -15.10 7.09
N GLN A 23 -13.13 -14.11 6.62
CA GLN A 23 -14.53 -14.28 6.25
C GLN A 23 -14.68 -15.14 4.98
N PRO A 24 -15.82 -15.86 4.81
CA PRO A 24 -16.10 -16.57 3.57
C PRO A 24 -16.17 -15.62 2.38
N PHE A 25 -15.69 -16.07 1.22
CA PHE A 25 -15.68 -15.24 0.02
C PHE A 25 -17.09 -15.07 -0.57
N PRO A 26 -17.39 -13.90 -1.15
CA PRO A 26 -16.54 -12.72 -1.24
C PRO A 26 -16.51 -11.91 0.06
N ILE A 27 -15.32 -11.47 0.45
CA ILE A 27 -15.14 -10.58 1.59
C ILE A 27 -15.58 -9.17 1.16
N ARG A 28 -16.47 -8.55 1.93
CA ARG A 28 -16.96 -7.18 1.67
C ARG A 28 -16.40 -6.22 2.70
N VAL A 29 -15.71 -5.18 2.24
CA VAL A 29 -15.07 -4.19 3.13
C VAL A 29 -15.31 -2.77 2.64
N MET A 30 -15.55 -1.86 3.58
CA MET A 30 -15.54 -0.44 3.27
C MET A 30 -14.09 0.08 3.31
N ALA A 31 -13.61 0.59 2.18
CA ALA A 31 -12.26 1.10 2.05
C ALA A 31 -12.24 2.55 1.56
N LEU A 32 -11.18 3.27 1.93
CA LEU A 32 -10.96 4.65 1.52
C LEU A 32 -10.14 4.66 0.22
N LYS A 33 -10.66 5.32 -0.81
CA LYS A 33 -9.98 5.47 -2.10
C LYS A 33 -8.90 6.54 -2.03
N VAL A 34 -7.73 6.23 -2.58
CA VAL A 34 -6.64 7.20 -2.76
C VAL A 34 -6.82 7.87 -4.13
N GLU A 35 -7.13 9.17 -4.11
CA GLU A 35 -7.18 9.97 -5.34
C GLU A 35 -5.76 10.22 -5.85
N GLY A 36 -5.52 9.99 -7.14
CA GLY A 36 -4.24 10.28 -7.75
C GLY A 36 -3.99 11.79 -7.72
N SER A 37 -2.88 12.22 -7.13
CA SER A 37 -2.47 13.62 -7.13
C SER A 37 -2.28 14.14 -8.56
N THR A 38 -3.24 14.92 -9.05
CA THR A 38 -2.98 16.05 -9.95
C THR A 38 -3.05 17.30 -9.09
N HIS A 39 -2.03 18.17 -9.16
CA HIS A 39 -1.79 19.35 -8.33
C HIS A 39 -3.02 19.95 -7.60
N PRO A 40 -2.95 20.15 -6.27
CA PRO A 40 -3.97 20.92 -5.56
C PRO A 40 -3.69 22.40 -5.77
N THR A 41 -4.49 23.08 -6.59
CA THR A 41 -4.65 24.53 -6.47
C THR A 41 -5.88 24.77 -5.60
N SER A 42 -5.63 25.39 -4.44
CA SER A 42 -6.60 25.95 -3.48
C SER A 42 -7.37 24.95 -2.62
N GLN A 43 -7.01 24.97 -1.33
CA GLN A 43 -7.78 24.56 -0.14
C GLN A 43 -9.20 24.04 -0.41
N SER A 44 -9.33 22.74 -0.66
CA SER A 44 -10.59 22.03 -0.59
C SER A 44 -10.40 20.83 0.33
N THR A 45 -11.18 20.77 1.40
CA THR A 45 -11.32 19.62 2.30
C THR A 45 -11.36 18.32 1.48
N GLN A 46 -10.33 17.48 1.57
CA GLN A 46 -10.30 16.19 0.86
C GLN A 46 -11.40 15.30 1.42
N VAL A 47 -12.52 15.19 0.69
CA VAL A 47 -13.57 14.23 1.02
C VAL A 47 -13.03 12.85 0.61
N GLN A 48 -12.56 12.07 1.57
CA GLN A 48 -12.16 10.68 1.31
C GLN A 48 -13.40 9.90 0.86
N HIS A 49 -13.42 9.45 -0.39
CA HIS A 49 -14.51 8.62 -0.89
C HIS A 49 -14.38 7.21 -0.32
N GLN A 50 -15.29 6.86 0.58
CA GLN A 50 -15.45 5.49 1.08
C GLN A 50 -16.20 4.66 0.02
N ILE A 51 -15.69 3.48 -0.30
CA ILE A 51 -16.28 2.56 -1.27
C ILE A 51 -16.32 1.13 -0.72
N GLU A 52 -17.31 0.35 -1.14
CA GLU A 52 -17.34 -1.09 -0.85
C GLU A 52 -16.45 -1.85 -1.85
N LEU A 53 -15.49 -2.62 -1.33
CA LEU A 53 -14.69 -3.56 -2.11
C LEU A 53 -15.23 -4.97 -1.89
N GLN A 54 -15.34 -5.73 -2.98
CA GLN A 54 -15.63 -7.16 -2.95
C GLN A 54 -14.35 -7.92 -3.30
N ILE A 55 -13.72 -8.52 -2.30
CA ILE A 55 -12.45 -9.22 -2.43
C ILE A 55 -12.76 -10.72 -2.55
N GLY A 56 -12.33 -11.31 -3.67
CA GLY A 56 -12.42 -12.76 -3.90
C GLY A 56 -11.34 -13.54 -3.16
N GLU A 57 -11.14 -14.79 -3.58
CA GLU A 57 -10.11 -15.65 -3.00
C GLU A 57 -8.72 -14.99 -3.00
N ARG A 58 -8.01 -15.16 -1.89
CA ARG A 58 -6.68 -14.58 -1.66
C ARG A 58 -5.63 -15.66 -1.50
N GLU A 59 -4.45 -15.39 -2.05
CA GLU A 59 -3.28 -16.26 -1.99
C GLU A 59 -2.14 -15.50 -1.30
N LYS A 60 -1.53 -16.09 -0.28
CA LYS A 60 -0.37 -15.47 0.37
C LYS A 60 0.85 -15.53 -0.55
N ILE A 61 1.38 -14.36 -0.94
CA ILE A 61 2.51 -14.25 -1.85
C ILE A 61 3.81 -13.82 -1.16
N GLY A 62 3.73 -13.32 0.08
CA GLY A 62 4.90 -12.89 0.83
C GLY A 62 4.64 -12.73 2.32
N GLN A 63 5.70 -12.88 3.10
CA GLN A 63 5.74 -12.53 4.52
C GLN A 63 7.13 -11.99 4.85
N GLY A 64 7.18 -10.90 5.60
CA GLY A 64 8.41 -10.35 6.13
C GLY A 64 8.18 -9.74 7.51
N THR A 65 9.17 -9.01 8.00
CA THR A 65 9.12 -8.32 9.29
C THR A 65 7.98 -7.29 9.35
N PHE A 66 7.65 -6.67 8.21
CA PHE A 66 6.64 -5.60 8.10
C PHE A 66 5.23 -6.12 7.79
N GLY A 67 4.98 -7.42 7.97
CA GLY A 67 3.66 -8.02 7.78
C GLY A 67 3.57 -9.01 6.62
N LYS A 68 2.34 -9.26 6.19
CA LYS A 68 1.98 -10.30 5.20
C LYS A 68 1.44 -9.65 3.93
N VAL A 69 1.70 -10.26 2.78
CA VAL A 69 1.20 -9.78 1.49
C VAL A 69 0.43 -10.90 0.80
N PHE A 70 -0.77 -10.55 0.32
CA PHE A 70 -1.68 -11.44 -0.39
C PHE A 70 -1.94 -10.92 -1.78
N ARG A 71 -2.05 -11.82 -2.75
CA ARG A 71 -2.65 -11.57 -4.06
C ARG A 71 -4.14 -11.88 -3.95
N ALA A 72 -4.99 -11.01 -4.45
CA ALA A 72 -6.43 -11.25 -4.51
C ALA A 72 -7.03 -10.63 -5.78
N LYS A 73 -8.29 -10.95 -6.06
CA LYS A 73 -9.05 -10.33 -7.15
C LYS A 73 -10.16 -9.46 -6.57
N LEU A 74 -10.26 -8.22 -7.05
CA LEU A 74 -11.42 -7.36 -6.83
C LEU A 74 -12.54 -7.81 -7.77
N LEU A 75 -13.66 -8.29 -7.23
CA LEU A 75 -14.76 -8.83 -8.02
C LEU A 75 -15.62 -7.76 -8.69
N ASN A 76 -15.62 -6.55 -8.14
CA ASN A 76 -16.31 -5.40 -8.74
C ASN A 76 -15.62 -4.86 -10.00
N THR A 77 -14.28 -4.96 -10.07
CA THR A 77 -13.48 -4.46 -11.21
C THR A 77 -12.76 -5.56 -11.99
N GLU A 78 -12.86 -6.81 -11.53
CA GLU A 78 -12.12 -7.97 -12.03
C GLU A 78 -10.58 -7.84 -11.96
N GLU A 79 -10.08 -6.84 -11.23
CA GLU A 79 -8.67 -6.50 -11.16
C GLU A 79 -7.90 -7.36 -10.15
N ILE A 80 -6.68 -7.77 -10.50
CA ILE A 80 -5.76 -8.43 -9.56
C ILE A 80 -5.03 -7.37 -8.75
N ILE A 81 -5.07 -7.52 -7.42
CA ILE A 81 -4.49 -6.59 -6.45
C ILE A 81 -3.52 -7.30 -5.50
N ALA A 82 -2.63 -6.51 -4.89
CA ALA A 82 -1.84 -6.92 -3.74
C ALA A 82 -2.41 -6.27 -2.48
N ILE A 83 -2.63 -7.06 -1.43
CA ILE A 83 -3.07 -6.58 -0.11
C ILE A 83 -1.93 -6.81 0.87
N LYS A 84 -1.38 -5.73 1.42
CA LYS A 84 -0.40 -5.79 2.51
C LYS A 84 -1.12 -5.57 3.84
N GLU A 85 -1.05 -6.57 4.72
CA GLU A 85 -1.52 -6.51 6.10
C GLU A 85 -0.38 -6.04 7.00
N VAL A 86 -0.63 -4.99 7.78
CA VAL A 86 0.32 -4.40 8.72
C VAL A 86 -0.33 -4.32 10.10
N GLU A 87 0.31 -4.91 11.10
CA GLU A 87 -0.08 -4.72 12.50
C GLU A 87 0.31 -3.31 12.95
N MET A 88 -0.65 -2.56 13.48
CA MET A 88 -0.46 -1.21 13.97
C MET A 88 -0.18 -1.25 15.46
N GLU A 89 0.84 -0.50 15.90
CA GLU A 89 1.02 -0.18 17.30
C GLU A 89 0.05 0.98 17.65
N GLU A 90 -0.82 0.78 18.65
CA GLU A 90 -1.96 1.64 19.05
C GLU A 90 -1.70 3.17 19.11
N LYS A 91 -0.44 3.61 19.14
CA LYS A 91 -0.05 5.01 19.36
C LYS A 91 0.60 5.69 18.16
N PHE A 92 0.77 5.00 17.03
CA PHE A 92 1.53 5.53 15.90
C PHE A 92 0.73 5.53 14.59
N LYS A 93 0.60 6.73 14.00
CA LYS A 93 0.18 6.85 12.60
C LYS A 93 1.23 6.18 11.71
N SER A 94 0.77 5.36 10.77
CA SER A 94 1.64 4.68 9.82
C SER A 94 2.26 5.71 8.87
N ARG A 95 3.54 6.03 9.07
CA ARG A 95 4.32 6.84 8.13
C ARG A 95 4.28 6.24 6.72
N GLU A 96 4.20 4.93 6.61
CA GLU A 96 4.10 4.23 5.32
C GLU A 96 2.82 4.63 4.58
N LEU A 97 1.67 4.64 5.25
CA LEU A 97 0.39 5.06 4.64
C LEU A 97 0.45 6.50 4.14
N ASP A 98 0.94 7.42 4.97
CA ASP A 98 1.00 8.85 4.62
C ASP A 98 1.92 9.10 3.43
N MET A 99 3.06 8.40 3.37
CA MET A 99 3.96 8.45 2.23
C MET A 99 3.26 7.89 0.98
N LEU A 100 2.70 6.68 1.05
CA LEU A 100 2.07 6.01 -0.09
C LEU A 100 0.91 6.80 -0.70
N LYS A 101 0.14 7.55 0.10
CA LYS A 101 -0.92 8.44 -0.39
C LYS A 101 -0.42 9.53 -1.33
N MET A 102 0.83 9.97 -1.17
CA MET A 102 1.43 11.05 -1.97
C MET A 102 2.14 10.53 -3.23
N LEU A 103 2.37 9.21 -3.34
CA LEU A 103 3.13 8.63 -4.44
C LEU A 103 2.25 8.32 -5.65
N ASN A 104 2.45 9.07 -6.72
CA ASN A 104 1.80 8.85 -8.01
C ASN A 104 2.83 8.97 -9.14
N HIS A 105 3.50 7.86 -9.45
CA HIS A 105 4.55 7.81 -10.47
C HIS A 105 4.57 6.43 -11.15
N PRO A 106 4.74 6.32 -12.48
CA PRO A 106 4.67 5.05 -13.21
C PRO A 106 5.74 4.00 -12.81
N ASN A 107 6.82 4.41 -12.15
CA ASN A 107 7.86 3.51 -11.64
C ASN A 107 7.76 3.27 -10.12
N ILE A 108 6.62 3.56 -9.51
CA ILE A 108 6.32 3.33 -8.10
C ILE A 108 4.96 2.64 -8.01
N VAL A 109 4.87 1.57 -7.23
CA VAL A 109 3.60 0.84 -7.03
C VAL A 109 2.57 1.77 -6.41
N LYS A 110 1.38 1.83 -7.02
CA LYS A 110 0.32 2.72 -6.55
C LYS A 110 -0.48 2.09 -5.40
N LEU A 111 -0.73 2.88 -4.36
CA LEU A 111 -1.76 2.60 -3.37
C LEU A 111 -3.12 3.00 -3.95
N LYS A 112 -4.05 2.04 -4.04
CA LYS A 112 -5.39 2.24 -4.60
C LYS A 112 -6.41 2.54 -3.51
N TYR A 113 -6.39 1.72 -2.46
CA TYR A 113 -7.31 1.80 -1.33
C TYR A 113 -6.59 1.44 -0.04
N PHE A 114 -7.14 1.86 1.09
CA PHE A 114 -6.73 1.37 2.40
C PHE A 114 -7.93 1.28 3.34
N PHE A 115 -7.85 0.41 4.34
CA PHE A 115 -8.84 0.30 5.40
C PHE A 115 -8.19 -0.20 6.69
N HIS A 116 -8.82 0.11 7.82
CA HIS A 116 -8.43 -0.40 9.13
C HIS A 116 -9.41 -1.49 9.55
N SER A 117 -8.93 -2.46 10.32
CA SER A 117 -9.77 -3.38 11.07
C SER A 117 -9.11 -3.69 12.38
N THR A 118 -9.89 -3.82 13.44
CA THR A 118 -9.39 -4.36 14.70
C THR A 118 -9.54 -5.88 14.66
N SER A 119 -8.44 -6.61 14.85
CA SER A 119 -8.46 -8.06 15.02
C SER A 119 -9.08 -8.38 16.37
N VAL A 120 -10.20 -9.09 16.35
CA VAL A 120 -10.95 -9.44 17.58
C VAL A 120 -10.25 -10.51 18.42
N HIS A 121 -9.42 -11.35 17.80
CA HIS A 121 -8.69 -12.39 18.54
C HIS A 121 -7.55 -11.84 19.38
N ASP A 122 -6.85 -10.82 18.86
CA ASP A 122 -5.66 -10.28 19.51
C ASP A 122 -5.87 -8.87 20.07
N ASN A 123 -7.05 -8.28 19.86
CA ASN A 123 -7.37 -6.87 20.16
C ASN A 123 -6.30 -5.91 19.58
N LYS A 124 -5.92 -6.16 18.33
CA LYS A 124 -4.86 -5.43 17.63
C LYS A 124 -5.41 -4.70 16.43
N ASP A 125 -5.03 -3.45 16.27
CA ASP A 125 -5.38 -2.70 15.08
C ASP A 125 -4.53 -3.14 13.89
N MET A 126 -5.20 -3.37 12.76
CA MET A 126 -4.59 -3.81 11.51
C MET A 126 -4.88 -2.77 10.43
N LEU A 127 -3.84 -2.43 9.67
CA LEU A 127 -3.90 -1.60 8.48
C LEU A 127 -3.75 -2.48 7.24
N TYR A 128 -4.70 -2.38 6.32
CA TYR A 128 -4.68 -3.07 5.04
C TYR A 128 -4.43 -2.07 3.92
N LEU A 129 -3.35 -2.29 3.17
CA LEU A 129 -2.95 -1.48 2.02
C LEU A 129 -3.26 -2.24 0.73
N VAL A 130 -4.22 -1.75 -0.05
CA VAL A 130 -4.60 -2.33 -1.34
C VAL A 130 -3.85 -1.64 -2.46
N MET A 131 -2.95 -2.37 -3.11
CA MET A 131 -1.98 -1.87 -4.07
C MET A 131 -2.12 -2.57 -5.42
N GLU A 132 -1.52 -1.98 -6.45
CA GLU A 132 -1.32 -2.64 -7.74
C GLU A 132 -0.50 -3.93 -7.58
N TYR A 133 -0.97 -5.00 -8.22
CA TYR A 133 -0.24 -6.27 -8.23
C TYR A 133 0.83 -6.28 -9.32
N MET A 134 2.07 -6.61 -8.93
CA MET A 134 3.18 -6.83 -9.85
C MET A 134 3.43 -8.33 -10.03
N PRO A 135 3.20 -8.92 -11.22
CA PRO A 135 3.29 -10.36 -11.45
C PRO A 135 4.71 -10.92 -11.39
N MET A 136 5.72 -10.07 -11.59
CA MET A 136 7.13 -10.45 -11.58
C MET A 136 7.94 -9.49 -10.72
N SER A 137 9.00 -10.00 -10.11
CA SER A 137 10.03 -9.21 -9.44
C SER A 137 11.35 -9.35 -10.18
N ALA A 138 12.21 -8.32 -10.09
CA ALA A 138 13.57 -8.39 -10.62
C ALA A 138 14.35 -9.58 -10.03
N HIS A 139 14.13 -9.88 -8.75
CA HIS A 139 14.73 -11.04 -8.09
C HIS A 139 14.36 -12.36 -8.75
N ARG A 140 13.05 -12.59 -9.00
CA ARG A 140 12.56 -13.80 -9.67
C ARG A 140 13.15 -13.91 -11.07
N LEU A 141 13.13 -12.83 -11.84
CA LEU A 141 13.72 -12.78 -13.17
C LEU A 141 15.22 -13.14 -13.15
N ILE A 142 16.00 -12.50 -12.28
CA ILE A 142 17.44 -12.77 -12.15
C ILE A 142 17.69 -14.23 -11.75
N GLN A 143 16.90 -14.77 -10.81
CA GLN A 143 17.02 -16.18 -10.42
C GLN A 143 16.71 -17.14 -11.57
N ASP A 144 15.71 -16.83 -12.39
CA ASP A 144 15.32 -17.69 -13.52
C ASP A 144 16.44 -17.71 -14.59
N TYR A 145 17.06 -16.57 -14.88
CA TYR A 145 18.24 -16.52 -15.77
C TYR A 145 19.42 -17.30 -15.19
N ARG A 146 19.70 -17.11 -13.90
CA ARG A 146 20.77 -17.83 -13.19
C ARG A 146 20.56 -19.35 -13.23
N ARG A 147 19.33 -19.82 -12.96
CA ARG A 147 18.98 -21.26 -12.99
C ARG A 147 19.14 -21.87 -14.38
N ASN A 148 18.89 -21.09 -15.42
CA ASN A 148 19.04 -21.53 -16.81
C ASN A 148 20.46 -21.29 -17.36
N HIS A 149 21.43 -20.92 -16.53
CA HIS A 149 22.79 -20.58 -16.94
C HIS A 149 22.86 -19.50 -18.05
N LYS A 150 21.88 -18.59 -18.06
CA LYS A 150 21.80 -17.47 -18.99
C LYS A 150 22.21 -16.17 -18.31
N ILE A 151 22.81 -15.27 -19.08
CA ILE A 151 23.10 -13.91 -18.63
C ILE A 151 21.87 -13.04 -18.93
N LEU A 152 21.48 -12.21 -17.97
CA LEU A 152 20.42 -11.22 -18.17
C LEU A 152 20.87 -10.22 -19.25
N PRO A 153 20.12 -10.04 -20.35
CA PRO A 153 20.51 -9.12 -21.41
C PRO A 153 20.73 -7.69 -20.88
N LEU A 154 21.78 -7.02 -21.36
CA LEU A 154 22.13 -5.66 -20.95
C LEU A 154 21.00 -4.65 -21.14
N PHE A 155 20.13 -4.88 -22.12
CA PHE A 155 18.94 -4.07 -22.34
C PHE A 155 18.04 -4.03 -21.10
N TYR A 156 17.71 -5.19 -20.51
CA TYR A 156 16.88 -5.26 -19.30
C TYR A 156 17.56 -4.61 -18.10
N ILE A 157 18.87 -4.79 -17.97
CA ILE A 157 19.65 -4.15 -16.90
C ILE A 157 19.53 -2.63 -17.00
N LYS A 158 19.81 -2.05 -18.18
CA LYS A 158 19.69 -0.62 -18.44
C LYS A 158 18.27 -0.11 -18.17
N LEU A 159 17.27 -0.86 -18.61
CA LEU A 159 15.87 -0.51 -18.45
C LEU A 159 15.44 -0.48 -16.98
N PHE A 160 15.80 -1.50 -16.18
CA PHE A 160 15.48 -1.54 -14.75
C PHE A 160 16.20 -0.44 -13.99
N VAL A 161 17.48 -0.23 -14.25
CA VAL A 161 18.25 0.85 -13.62
C VAL A 161 17.63 2.21 -13.94
N TYR A 162 17.28 2.48 -15.19
CA TYR A 162 16.63 3.73 -15.59
C TYR A 162 15.31 3.95 -14.85
N GLN A 163 14.42 2.94 -14.82
CA GLN A 163 13.13 3.04 -14.15
C GLN A 163 13.26 3.21 -12.63
N MET A 164 14.19 2.49 -11.99
CA MET A 164 14.50 2.66 -10.58
C MET A 164 14.99 4.06 -10.27
N LEU A 165 15.94 4.60 -11.06
CA LEU A 165 16.47 5.93 -10.86
C LEU A 165 15.40 7.01 -11.09
N ARG A 166 14.51 6.83 -12.06
CA ARG A 166 13.33 7.69 -12.27
C ARG A 166 12.41 7.72 -11.05
N GLY A 167 12.09 6.54 -10.49
CA GLY A 167 11.30 6.44 -9.26
C GLY A 167 12.00 7.10 -8.07
N LEU A 168 13.31 6.86 -7.90
CA LEU A 168 14.11 7.47 -6.83
C LEU A 168 14.18 8.99 -6.94
N ALA A 169 14.36 9.53 -8.15
CA ALA A 169 14.35 10.97 -8.38
C ALA A 169 13.01 11.59 -7.98
N PHE A 170 11.89 10.93 -8.29
CA PHE A 170 10.56 11.36 -7.84
C PHE A 170 10.44 11.33 -6.30
N LEU A 171 10.90 10.27 -5.65
CA LEU A 171 10.87 10.16 -4.18
C LEU A 171 11.71 11.25 -3.52
N ALA A 172 12.92 11.52 -4.03
CA ALA A 172 13.79 12.58 -3.54
C ALA A 172 13.14 13.96 -3.69
N ALA A 173 12.53 14.25 -4.85
CA ALA A 173 11.83 15.51 -5.09
C ALA A 173 10.64 15.73 -4.14
N ASN A 174 10.01 14.66 -3.64
CA ASN A 174 8.91 14.72 -2.68
C ASN A 174 9.38 14.64 -1.21
N GLY A 175 10.69 14.73 -0.94
CA GLY A 175 11.24 14.70 0.41
C GLY A 175 11.11 13.35 1.13
N VAL A 176 10.75 12.29 0.39
CA VAL A 176 10.59 10.94 0.94
C VAL A 176 11.94 10.28 1.22
N VAL A 177 12.93 10.54 0.37
CA VAL A 177 14.31 10.08 0.56
C VAL A 177 15.21 11.28 0.70
N SER A 178 15.94 11.38 1.80
CA SER A 178 16.99 12.39 1.97
C SER A 178 18.26 11.92 1.26
N CYS A 179 18.57 12.53 0.11
CA CYS A 179 19.86 12.37 -0.56
C CYS A 179 20.83 13.47 -0.12
N THR A 180 21.05 13.65 1.19
CA THR A 180 22.18 14.46 1.66
C THR A 180 23.32 13.54 2.04
N PRO A 181 24.47 13.53 1.32
CA PRO A 181 25.72 13.18 1.99
C PRO A 181 25.91 14.20 3.12
N TYR A 182 26.28 13.74 4.30
CA TYR A 182 26.59 14.52 5.50
C TYR A 182 26.85 16.02 5.25
N LYS A 183 26.08 16.90 5.92
CA LYS A 183 26.52 18.29 6.14
C LYS A 183 27.90 18.22 6.80
N THR A 184 28.94 18.58 6.06
CA THR A 184 30.23 19.05 6.63
C THR A 184 30.02 20.34 7.39
#